data_AF-A0A964BBE9-F1
#
_entry.id   AF-A0A964BBE9-F1
#
_cell.length_a   1.000
_cell.length_b   1.000
_cell.length_c   1.000
_cell.angle_alpha   90.00
_cell.angle_beta   90.00
_cell.angle_gamma   90.00
#
_symmetry.space_group_name_H-M   'P 1'
#
loop_
_entity.id
_entity.type
_entity.pdbx_description
1 polymer ?
#
loop_
_entity_poly.entity_id
_entity_poly.type
_entity_poly.pdbx_seq_one_letter_code
_entity_poly.pdbx_strand_id
1 'polypeptide(L)'
;MTFSEQHEAAARSRRFAETTTALVVVIMATALLFGSAAYYRYPPFAARFLARMTDKPGFLPPPTSAIERVDRSNWPQSATKIPTTLQAPLTAGSEMMRIDELRQRPALLIDGATLLFDPEKPARIAASKLTLRDSALITRGADLDIEVETLVIENGEIRAFRPSDKPPAKDAGRDAGKLRLRVHGRISGVLRVDLGGQPGAAGAAGRPGAVGAPGAKGADAVSASDHCVKPATAGATGGPGGKGGDGGDGASGGTGGQFTVFAKNPSEAAGNIEFAAEGGRGGPAGPGGPGGEGGPGGAGGAPAGLCMGDGPAGQSGPTGATGQPGKPGANGAAGAMRTLGLQERG
;
A
#
# COMPACT_ATOMS: atom_id res chain seq x y z
N MET A 1 98.57 10.84 0.43
CA MET A 1 97.26 10.47 -0.14
C MET A 1 97.48 9.29 -1.06
N THR A 2 97.01 8.12 -0.64
CA THR A 2 97.25 6.83 -1.31
C THR A 2 96.14 6.57 -2.32
N PHE A 3 96.47 5.92 -3.45
CA PHE A 3 95.55 5.56 -4.54
C PHE A 3 94.28 4.79 -4.07
N SER A 4 94.28 4.26 -2.85
CA SER A 4 93.15 3.59 -2.19
C SER A 4 91.98 4.53 -1.88
N GLU A 5 92.24 5.76 -1.42
CA GLU A 5 91.16 6.67 -0.99
C GLU A 5 90.37 7.25 -2.17
N GLN A 6 91.01 7.41 -3.34
CA GLN A 6 90.31 7.90 -4.53
C GLN A 6 89.34 6.87 -5.12
N HIS A 7 89.64 5.57 -5.01
CA HIS A 7 88.73 4.52 -5.48
C HIS A 7 87.50 4.35 -4.57
N GLU A 8 87.66 4.52 -3.25
CA GLU A 8 86.55 4.40 -2.32
C GLU A 8 85.58 5.61 -2.41
N ALA A 9 86.12 6.81 -2.63
CA ALA A 9 85.33 8.01 -2.90
C ALA A 9 84.50 7.89 -4.19
N ALA A 10 85.09 7.33 -5.26
CA ALA A 10 84.40 7.10 -6.53
C ALA A 10 83.25 6.07 -6.38
N ALA A 11 83.45 5.01 -5.59
CA ALA A 11 82.42 3.99 -5.36
C ALA A 11 81.22 4.50 -4.53
N ARG A 12 81.46 5.35 -3.52
CA ARG A 12 80.37 5.99 -2.75
C ARG A 12 79.57 6.98 -3.59
N SER A 13 80.22 7.73 -4.48
CA SER A 13 79.53 8.66 -5.37
C SER A 13 78.53 7.97 -6.31
N ARG A 14 78.87 6.77 -6.81
CA ARG A 14 77.98 6.00 -7.69
C ARG A 14 76.74 5.48 -6.96
N ARG A 15 76.88 5.01 -5.71
CA ARG A 15 75.72 4.56 -4.91
C ARG A 15 74.79 5.72 -4.52
N PHE A 16 75.34 6.90 -4.23
CA PHE A 16 74.55 8.11 -4.02
C PHE A 16 73.86 8.58 -5.31
N ALA A 17 74.53 8.50 -6.46
CA ALA A 17 73.91 8.83 -7.74
C ALA A 17 72.74 7.89 -8.05
N GLU A 18 72.91 6.57 -7.90
CA GLU A 18 71.85 5.57 -8.15
C GLU A 18 70.64 5.76 -7.23
N THR A 19 70.85 5.98 -5.93
CA THR A 19 69.75 6.21 -4.98
C THR A 19 69.03 7.52 -5.23
N THR A 20 69.75 8.59 -5.58
CA THR A 20 69.13 9.89 -5.90
C THR A 20 68.31 9.79 -7.20
N THR A 21 68.80 9.05 -8.19
CA THR A 21 68.10 8.87 -9.46
C THR A 21 66.84 8.04 -9.26
N ALA A 22 66.91 6.97 -8.47
CA ALA A 22 65.75 6.16 -8.12
C ALA A 22 64.68 6.98 -7.38
N LEU A 23 65.07 7.83 -6.43
CA LEU A 23 64.14 8.68 -5.68
C LEU A 23 63.47 9.72 -6.59
N VAL A 24 64.23 10.36 -7.49
CA VAL A 24 63.70 11.31 -8.47
C VAL A 24 62.73 10.63 -9.43
N VAL A 25 63.03 9.40 -9.89
CA VAL A 25 62.12 8.62 -10.75
C VAL A 25 60.84 8.26 -10.02
N VAL A 26 60.90 7.85 -8.74
CA VAL A 26 59.69 7.56 -7.95
C VAL A 26 58.88 8.83 -7.72
N ILE A 27 59.51 9.95 -7.35
CA ILE A 27 58.81 11.22 -7.14
C ILE A 27 58.18 11.72 -8.43
N MET A 28 58.91 11.67 -9.56
CA MET A 28 58.39 12.06 -10.86
C MET A 28 57.27 11.14 -11.34
N ALA A 29 57.38 9.81 -11.14
CA ALA A 29 56.30 8.86 -11.47
C ALA A 29 55.06 9.11 -10.61
N THR A 30 55.25 9.42 -9.33
CA THR A 30 54.17 9.74 -8.40
C THR A 30 53.51 11.08 -8.78
N ALA A 31 54.31 12.10 -9.07
CA ALA A 31 53.84 13.41 -9.52
C ALA A 31 53.18 13.36 -10.91
N LEU A 32 53.65 12.50 -11.82
CA LEU A 32 53.00 12.22 -13.10
C LEU A 32 51.70 11.43 -12.90
N LEU A 33 51.63 10.50 -11.96
CA LEU A 33 50.38 9.82 -11.59
C LEU A 33 49.36 10.81 -10.99
N PHE A 34 49.80 11.72 -10.12
CA PHE A 34 48.91 12.75 -9.54
C PHE A 34 48.58 13.89 -10.51
N GLY A 35 49.51 14.28 -11.38
CA GLY A 35 49.29 15.30 -12.41
C GLY A 35 48.43 14.77 -13.56
N SER A 36 48.64 13.51 -13.96
CA SER A 36 47.75 12.84 -14.92
C SER A 36 46.39 12.56 -14.29
N ALA A 37 46.26 12.33 -12.98
CA ALA A 37 44.96 12.25 -12.32
C ALA A 37 44.14 13.55 -12.37
N ALA A 38 44.82 14.70 -12.37
CA ALA A 38 44.17 16.00 -12.50
C ALA A 38 43.72 16.30 -13.94
N TYR A 39 44.34 15.67 -14.95
CA TYR A 39 44.11 15.98 -16.38
C TYR A 39 43.40 14.86 -17.16
N TYR A 40 43.71 13.60 -16.84
CA TYR A 40 43.07 12.39 -17.33
C TYR A 40 42.12 11.89 -16.26
N ARG A 41 40.81 12.00 -16.53
CA ARG A 41 39.79 11.23 -15.81
C ARG A 41 40.30 9.79 -15.69
N TYR A 42 40.55 9.34 -14.46
CA TYR A 42 40.94 7.97 -14.20
C TYR A 42 40.03 7.03 -15.00
N PRO A 43 40.57 5.99 -15.65
CA PRO A 43 39.71 4.99 -16.25
C PRO A 43 38.78 4.45 -15.15
N PRO A 44 37.49 4.17 -15.45
CA PRO A 44 36.47 3.92 -14.43
C PRO A 44 36.86 2.87 -13.39
N PHE A 45 37.67 1.88 -13.77
CA PHE A 45 38.19 0.86 -12.85
C PHE A 45 39.14 1.43 -11.78
N ALA A 46 40.04 2.35 -12.14
CA ALA A 46 41.01 2.96 -11.22
C ALA A 46 40.33 3.95 -10.29
N ALA A 47 39.37 4.71 -10.81
CA ALA A 47 38.51 5.61 -10.04
C ALA A 47 37.73 4.85 -8.94
N ARG A 48 37.10 3.73 -9.33
CA ARG A 48 36.41 2.81 -8.40
C ARG A 48 37.37 2.18 -7.37
N PHE A 49 38.57 1.79 -7.80
CA PHE A 49 39.58 1.22 -6.89
C PHE A 49 40.04 2.23 -5.84
N LEU A 50 40.33 3.48 -6.24
CA LEU A 50 40.70 4.56 -5.33
C LEU A 50 39.56 4.94 -4.39
N ALA A 51 38.32 5.01 -4.88
CA ALA A 51 37.14 5.24 -4.06
C ALA A 51 37.02 4.18 -2.95
N ARG A 52 37.24 2.90 -3.28
CA ARG A 52 37.24 1.80 -2.30
C ARG A 52 38.38 1.87 -1.30
N MET A 53 39.60 2.14 -1.75
CA MET A 53 40.78 2.23 -0.88
C MET A 53 40.71 3.39 0.11
N THR A 54 40.12 4.50 -0.32
CA THR A 54 40.13 5.75 0.46
C THR A 54 38.82 6.03 1.19
N ASP A 55 37.77 5.24 0.91
CA ASP A 55 36.38 5.49 1.31
C ASP A 55 35.87 6.90 0.93
N LYS A 56 36.50 7.52 -0.09
CA LYS A 56 36.13 8.85 -0.58
C LYS A 56 35.28 8.72 -1.84
N PRO A 57 34.00 9.14 -1.80
CA PRO A 57 33.10 9.05 -2.96
C PRO A 57 33.46 10.01 -4.11
N GLY A 58 34.42 10.93 -3.89
CA GLY A 58 34.90 11.87 -4.90
C GLY A 58 35.69 11.23 -6.06
N PHE A 59 36.14 9.98 -5.91
CA PHE A 59 36.83 9.24 -6.96
C PHE A 59 35.91 8.42 -7.87
N LEU A 60 34.61 8.35 -7.57
CA LEU A 60 33.66 7.61 -8.41
C LEU A 60 33.43 8.31 -9.76
N PRO A 61 33.17 7.56 -10.84
CA PRO A 61 32.88 8.16 -12.15
C PRO A 61 31.67 9.10 -12.07
N PRO A 62 31.60 10.11 -12.96
CA PRO A 62 30.46 11.03 -13.00
C PRO A 62 29.16 10.24 -13.27
N PRO A 63 28.03 10.68 -12.69
CA PRO A 63 26.76 10.04 -12.93
C PRO A 63 26.40 10.11 -14.42
N THR A 64 25.61 9.13 -14.88
CA THR A 64 25.04 9.18 -16.23
C THR A 64 24.20 10.45 -16.41
N SER A 65 24.26 11.07 -17.59
CA SER A 65 23.41 12.20 -17.96
C SER A 65 22.04 11.79 -18.51
N ALA A 66 21.80 10.48 -18.63
CA ALA A 66 20.52 9.96 -19.09
C ALA A 66 19.42 10.25 -18.07
N ILE A 67 18.34 10.89 -18.53
CA ILE A 67 17.14 11.19 -17.75
C ILE A 67 15.98 10.46 -18.40
N GLU A 68 15.42 9.52 -17.67
CA GLU A 68 14.14 8.87 -17.98
C GLU A 68 13.02 9.75 -17.45
N ARG A 69 12.01 9.98 -18.29
CA ARG A 69 10.93 10.92 -17.98
C ARG A 69 9.58 10.25 -18.12
N VAL A 70 8.75 10.43 -17.11
CA VAL A 70 7.33 10.11 -17.17
C VAL A 70 6.57 11.42 -17.21
N ASP A 71 6.07 11.74 -18.39
CA ASP A 71 5.39 13.00 -18.68
C ASP A 71 3.99 13.09 -18.09
N ARG A 72 3.56 14.35 -17.97
CA ARG A 72 2.27 14.74 -17.44
C ARG A 72 1.15 14.01 -18.15
N SER A 73 0.21 13.49 -17.36
CA SER A 73 -0.97 12.83 -17.87
C SER A 73 -2.16 13.12 -16.99
N ASN A 74 -3.27 13.49 -17.61
CA ASN A 74 -4.55 13.68 -16.91
C ASN A 74 -5.14 12.35 -16.40
N TRP A 75 -4.65 11.23 -16.90
CA TRP A 75 -5.08 9.89 -16.51
C TRP A 75 -3.98 9.16 -15.75
N PRO A 76 -4.31 8.43 -14.68
CA PRO A 76 -3.36 7.56 -13.99
C PRO A 76 -2.66 6.60 -14.96
N GLN A 77 -1.35 6.48 -14.84
CA GLN A 77 -0.51 5.65 -15.68
C GLN A 77 -0.06 4.42 -14.91
N SER A 78 0.10 3.28 -15.60
CA SER A 78 0.70 2.10 -14.98
C SER A 78 2.18 2.36 -14.64
N ALA A 79 2.62 1.88 -13.48
CA ALA A 79 4.03 1.92 -13.09
C ALA A 79 4.94 1.09 -14.03
N THR A 80 4.36 0.22 -14.87
CA THR A 80 5.10 -0.47 -15.94
C THR A 80 5.72 0.48 -16.97
N LYS A 81 5.34 1.76 -16.98
CA LYS A 81 6.02 2.81 -17.76
C LYS A 81 7.42 3.15 -17.25
N ILE A 82 7.75 2.83 -15.99
CA ILE A 82 9.10 2.98 -15.47
C ILE A 82 9.99 1.93 -16.15
N PRO A 83 11.13 2.31 -16.76
CA PRO A 83 12.05 1.37 -17.37
C PRO A 83 12.47 0.23 -16.44
N THR A 84 12.56 -0.99 -16.97
CA THR A 84 12.91 -2.19 -16.18
C THR A 84 14.30 -2.08 -15.52
N THR A 85 15.22 -1.32 -16.11
CA THR A 85 16.54 -1.01 -15.54
C THR A 85 16.44 -0.26 -14.21
N LEU A 86 15.40 0.57 -14.03
CA LEU A 86 15.12 1.28 -12.78
C LEU A 86 14.32 0.42 -11.79
N GLN A 87 13.70 -0.66 -12.24
CA GLN A 87 12.97 -1.59 -11.35
C GLN A 87 13.84 -2.75 -10.87
N ALA A 88 14.94 -3.04 -11.58
CA ALA A 88 15.83 -4.14 -11.26
C ALA A 88 16.45 -3.98 -9.85
N PRO A 89 16.63 -5.07 -9.08
CA PRO A 89 17.38 -5.03 -7.83
C PRO A 89 18.77 -4.44 -8.02
N LEU A 90 19.30 -3.78 -6.99
CA LEU A 90 20.74 -3.52 -6.93
C LEU A 90 21.48 -4.84 -6.67
N THR A 91 22.62 -5.02 -7.34
CA THR A 91 23.47 -6.21 -7.21
C THR A 91 24.56 -6.02 -6.14
N ALA A 92 24.91 -4.76 -5.85
CA ALA A 92 25.95 -4.40 -4.92
C ALA A 92 25.62 -4.71 -3.44
N GLY A 93 26.57 -5.37 -2.76
CA GLY A 93 26.43 -5.74 -1.34
C GLY A 93 26.86 -4.65 -0.34
N SER A 94 27.83 -3.80 -0.67
CA SER A 94 28.28 -2.70 0.20
C SER A 94 27.65 -1.36 -0.18
N GLU A 95 27.53 -0.44 0.77
CA GLU A 95 26.93 0.89 0.57
C GLU A 95 27.63 1.66 -0.56
N MET A 96 28.97 1.73 -0.54
CA MET A 96 29.75 2.41 -1.58
C MET A 96 29.53 1.81 -2.97
N MET A 97 29.41 0.47 -3.08
CA MET A 97 29.13 -0.18 -4.35
C MET A 97 27.69 0.08 -4.82
N ARG A 98 26.72 0.19 -3.89
CA ARG A 98 25.34 0.57 -4.22
C ARG A 98 25.27 1.99 -4.74
N ILE A 99 26.00 2.92 -4.15
CA ILE A 99 26.11 4.31 -4.64
C ILE A 99 26.70 4.33 -6.05
N ASP A 100 27.79 3.59 -6.30
CA ASP A 100 28.39 3.51 -7.64
C ASP A 100 27.42 2.89 -8.67
N GLU A 101 26.66 1.87 -8.29
CA GLU A 101 25.63 1.26 -9.15
C GLU A 101 24.48 2.25 -9.43
N LEU A 102 23.98 2.96 -8.40
CA LEU A 102 22.93 3.96 -8.57
C LEU A 102 23.37 5.10 -9.49
N ARG A 103 24.62 5.58 -9.37
CA ARG A 103 25.19 6.62 -10.26
C ARG A 103 25.22 6.24 -11.73
N GLN A 104 25.29 4.93 -12.01
CA GLN A 104 25.25 4.40 -13.37
C GLN A 104 23.83 4.25 -13.90
N ARG A 105 22.81 4.27 -13.03
CA ARG A 105 21.41 4.23 -13.44
C ARG A 105 20.92 5.62 -13.85
N PRO A 106 20.03 5.70 -14.86
CA PRO A 106 19.49 6.98 -15.29
C PRO A 106 18.74 7.66 -14.15
N ALA A 107 18.66 8.99 -14.22
CA ALA A 107 17.76 9.73 -13.36
C ALA A 107 16.31 9.49 -13.78
N LEU A 108 15.37 9.51 -12.85
CA LEU A 108 13.95 9.40 -13.11
C LEU A 108 13.27 10.72 -12.74
N LEU A 109 12.62 11.35 -13.72
CA LEU A 109 11.75 12.51 -13.53
C LEU A 109 10.31 12.10 -13.77
N ILE A 110 9.46 12.30 -12.77
CA ILE A 110 8.01 12.13 -12.89
C ILE A 110 7.40 13.52 -12.75
N ASP A 111 6.79 14.03 -13.82
CA ASP A 111 6.31 15.41 -13.91
C ASP A 111 4.83 15.44 -14.24
N GLY A 112 3.97 15.83 -13.29
CA GLY A 112 2.52 15.94 -13.49
C GLY A 112 1.81 14.60 -13.72
N ALA A 113 2.38 13.49 -13.28
CA ALA A 113 1.85 12.15 -13.52
C ALA A 113 1.47 11.42 -12.22
N THR A 114 0.39 10.64 -12.27
CA THR A 114 0.03 9.68 -11.22
C THR A 114 0.40 8.28 -11.68
N LEU A 115 1.27 7.58 -10.95
CA LEU A 115 1.65 6.19 -11.23
C LEU A 115 0.91 5.20 -10.32
N LEU A 116 0.32 4.18 -10.92
CA LEU A 116 -0.38 3.10 -10.24
C LEU A 116 0.49 1.83 -10.24
N PHE A 117 0.81 1.34 -9.06
CA PHE A 117 1.50 0.06 -8.89
C PHE A 117 0.52 -1.11 -8.81
N ASP A 118 0.98 -2.30 -9.15
CA ASP A 118 0.19 -3.54 -9.07
C ASP A 118 0.05 -3.97 -7.59
N PRO A 119 -1.17 -4.11 -7.03
CA PRO A 119 -1.37 -4.44 -5.62
C PRO A 119 -0.83 -5.82 -5.26
N GLU A 120 -0.65 -6.71 -6.24
CA GLU A 120 -0.22 -8.10 -6.01
C GLU A 120 1.30 -8.27 -6.10
N LYS A 121 2.04 -7.24 -6.53
CA LYS A 121 3.47 -7.34 -6.78
C LYS A 121 4.24 -6.26 -6.05
N PRO A 122 5.31 -6.62 -5.30
CA PRO A 122 6.19 -5.62 -4.74
C PRO A 122 6.83 -4.82 -5.88
N ALA A 123 6.93 -3.52 -5.68
CA ALA A 123 7.48 -2.59 -6.64
C ALA A 123 8.82 -2.04 -6.16
N ARG A 124 9.68 -1.68 -7.12
CA ARG A 124 10.98 -1.07 -6.83
C ARG A 124 11.27 0.08 -7.78
N ILE A 125 11.90 1.12 -7.25
CA ILE A 125 12.51 2.22 -8.01
C ILE A 125 13.94 2.38 -7.50
N ALA A 126 14.91 2.21 -8.38
CA ALA A 126 16.32 2.40 -8.09
C ALA A 126 16.97 3.27 -9.17
N ALA A 127 17.31 4.51 -8.82
CA ALA A 127 17.78 5.55 -9.76
C ALA A 127 18.90 6.41 -9.13
N SER A 128 19.75 7.02 -9.96
CA SER A 128 20.73 8.01 -9.47
C SER A 128 20.02 9.19 -8.80
N LYS A 129 19.00 9.73 -9.47
CA LYS A 129 18.16 10.82 -8.95
C LYS A 129 16.70 10.52 -9.23
N LEU A 130 15.84 10.66 -8.23
CA LEU A 130 14.39 10.67 -8.41
C LEU A 130 13.87 12.10 -8.18
N THR A 131 13.15 12.62 -9.17
CA THR A 131 12.45 13.91 -9.09
C THR A 131 10.96 13.69 -9.20
N LEU A 132 10.21 14.08 -8.17
CA LEU A 132 8.75 14.03 -8.13
C LEU A 132 8.23 15.46 -8.22
N ARG A 133 7.70 15.85 -9.40
CA ARG A 133 7.14 17.17 -9.64
C ARG A 133 5.65 17.08 -9.90
N ASP A 134 4.83 17.65 -9.04
CA ASP A 134 3.35 17.61 -9.14
C ASP A 134 2.84 16.18 -9.43
N SER A 135 3.46 15.18 -8.79
CA SER A 135 3.33 13.78 -9.15
C SER A 135 2.94 12.92 -7.95
N ALA A 136 2.20 11.84 -8.20
CA ALA A 136 1.75 10.93 -7.16
C ALA A 136 2.10 9.47 -7.48
N LEU A 137 2.58 8.73 -6.48
CA LEU A 137 2.81 7.28 -6.55
C LEU A 137 1.73 6.56 -5.74
N ILE A 138 0.93 5.68 -6.36
CA ILE A 138 -0.19 4.98 -5.73
C ILE A 138 0.11 3.48 -5.62
N THR A 139 0.37 2.97 -4.42
CA THR A 139 0.83 1.58 -4.21
C THR A 139 -0.29 0.53 -4.28
N ARG A 140 -1.54 0.94 -4.00
CA ARG A 140 -2.73 0.07 -3.88
C ARG A 140 -2.58 -1.06 -2.84
N GLY A 141 -1.76 -0.84 -1.81
CA GLY A 141 -1.47 -1.80 -0.75
C GLY A 141 -0.25 -2.69 -1.01
N ALA A 142 0.40 -2.56 -2.18
CA ALA A 142 1.65 -3.26 -2.44
C ALA A 142 2.83 -2.63 -1.69
N ASP A 143 3.84 -3.46 -1.42
CA ASP A 143 5.12 -2.99 -0.92
C ASP A 143 5.87 -2.19 -2.00
N LEU A 144 6.43 -1.05 -1.63
CA LEU A 144 7.22 -0.18 -2.52
C LEU A 144 8.59 0.09 -1.92
N ASP A 145 9.63 -0.19 -2.69
CA ASP A 145 11.03 0.02 -2.31
C ASP A 145 11.69 1.06 -3.23
N ILE A 146 11.99 2.23 -2.69
CA ILE A 146 12.65 3.32 -3.41
C ILE A 146 14.08 3.44 -2.88
N GLU A 147 15.06 3.34 -3.76
CA GLU A 147 16.46 3.54 -3.42
C GLU A 147 17.15 4.49 -4.39
N VAL A 148 17.63 5.62 -3.89
CA VAL A 148 18.17 6.68 -4.73
C VAL A 148 19.41 7.31 -4.11
N GLU A 149 20.28 7.89 -4.93
CA GLU A 149 21.33 8.76 -4.40
C GLU A 149 20.74 10.12 -4.03
N THR A 150 19.94 10.72 -4.91
CA THR A 150 19.31 12.03 -4.64
C THR A 150 17.80 11.98 -4.83
N LEU A 151 17.06 12.50 -3.85
CA LEU A 151 15.61 12.66 -3.93
C LEU A 151 15.25 14.15 -3.97
N VAL A 152 14.54 14.56 -5.02
CA VAL A 152 14.03 15.94 -5.18
C VAL A 152 12.50 15.88 -5.26
N ILE A 153 11.85 16.63 -4.36
CA ILE A 153 10.40 16.71 -4.27
C ILE A 153 9.95 18.14 -4.54
N GLU A 154 9.17 18.30 -5.60
CA GLU A 154 8.52 19.53 -6.02
C GLU A 154 7.01 19.26 -6.03
N ASN A 155 6.39 19.19 -4.84
CA ASN A 155 4.98 18.79 -4.68
C ASN A 155 4.72 17.31 -5.09
N GLY A 156 5.48 16.40 -4.51
CA GLY A 156 5.34 14.95 -4.74
C GLY A 156 4.64 14.23 -3.59
N GLU A 157 3.83 13.23 -3.92
CA GLU A 157 3.07 12.43 -2.96
C GLU A 157 3.25 10.92 -3.19
N ILE A 158 3.23 10.13 -2.12
CA ILE A 158 3.07 8.67 -2.17
C ILE A 158 1.84 8.31 -1.36
N ARG A 159 0.89 7.59 -1.96
CA ARG A 159 -0.33 7.13 -1.29
C ARG A 159 -0.52 5.62 -1.42
N ALA A 160 -1.12 5.00 -0.42
CA ALA A 160 -1.60 3.63 -0.55
C ALA A 160 -2.80 3.54 -1.49
N PHE A 161 -3.84 4.35 -1.24
CA PHE A 161 -5.09 4.32 -2.02
C PHE A 161 -5.46 5.72 -2.51
N ARG A 162 -6.23 5.80 -3.59
CA ARG A 162 -6.80 7.08 -4.04
C ARG A 162 -8.02 7.44 -3.19
N PRO A 163 -8.37 8.72 -3.02
CA PRO A 163 -9.59 9.10 -2.31
C PRO A 163 -10.86 8.55 -2.97
N SER A 164 -10.80 8.29 -4.28
CA SER A 164 -11.90 7.74 -5.08
C SER A 164 -11.97 6.20 -5.10
N ASP A 165 -11.02 5.50 -4.46
CA ASP A 165 -11.02 4.03 -4.47
C ASP A 165 -12.17 3.51 -3.60
N LYS A 166 -13.11 2.78 -4.22
CA LYS A 166 -14.25 2.20 -3.52
C LYS A 166 -13.77 1.11 -2.54
N PRO A 167 -14.35 1.05 -1.33
CA PRO A 167 -14.17 -0.11 -0.46
C PRO A 167 -14.53 -1.41 -1.20
N PRO A 168 -13.91 -2.55 -0.82
CA PRO A 168 -14.34 -3.85 -1.31
C PRO A 168 -15.83 -4.07 -1.06
N ALA A 169 -16.48 -4.84 -1.93
CA ALA A 169 -17.93 -5.00 -1.87
C ALA A 169 -18.39 -5.89 -0.70
N LYS A 170 -17.55 -6.84 -0.27
CA LYS A 170 -17.88 -7.82 0.77
C LYS A 170 -16.72 -8.18 1.71
N ASP A 171 -15.53 -7.67 1.44
CA ASP A 171 -14.30 -8.10 2.12
C ASP A 171 -13.77 -7.06 3.10
N ALA A 172 -12.79 -7.47 3.89
CA ALA A 172 -12.02 -6.54 4.72
C ALA A 172 -11.31 -5.51 3.84
N GLY A 173 -11.14 -4.30 4.38
CA GLY A 173 -10.34 -3.28 3.76
C GLY A 173 -8.90 -3.76 3.57
N ARG A 174 -8.27 -3.37 2.46
CA ARG A 174 -6.87 -3.70 2.17
C ARG A 174 -5.92 -2.90 3.05
N ASP A 175 -4.88 -3.58 3.51
CA ASP A 175 -3.75 -2.96 4.19
C ASP A 175 -2.96 -2.07 3.22
N ALA A 176 -2.33 -1.03 3.73
CA ALA A 176 -1.57 -0.06 2.93
C ALA A 176 -0.16 -0.53 2.50
N GLY A 177 0.29 -1.68 3.00
CA GLY A 177 1.60 -2.26 2.67
C GLY A 177 2.78 -1.58 3.36
N LYS A 178 3.98 -1.83 2.85
CA LYS A 178 5.24 -1.27 3.36
C LYS A 178 5.88 -0.34 2.34
N LEU A 179 6.30 0.83 2.78
CA LEU A 179 7.15 1.74 2.01
C LEU A 179 8.54 1.72 2.60
N ARG A 180 9.55 1.47 1.76
CA ARG A 180 10.94 1.63 2.12
C ARG A 180 11.56 2.71 1.24
N LEU A 181 12.14 3.73 1.86
CA LEU A 181 12.85 4.79 1.16
C LEU A 181 14.30 4.83 1.64
N ARG A 182 15.25 4.57 0.76
CA ARG A 182 16.68 4.66 1.03
C ARG A 182 17.31 5.77 0.20
N VAL A 183 17.81 6.80 0.86
CA VAL A 183 18.45 7.96 0.22
C VAL A 183 19.90 8.06 0.69
N HIS A 184 20.83 7.82 -0.23
CA HIS A 184 22.27 7.81 0.09
C HIS A 184 22.89 9.21 0.18
N GLY A 185 22.36 10.15 -0.60
CA GLY A 185 22.83 11.54 -0.68
C GLY A 185 21.89 12.50 0.05
N ARG A 186 21.17 13.32 -0.71
CA ARG A 186 20.33 14.41 -0.19
C ARG A 186 18.85 14.22 -0.52
N ILE A 187 18.02 14.71 0.40
CA ILE A 187 16.59 14.94 0.18
C ILE A 187 16.39 16.44 0.02
N SER A 188 15.51 16.87 -0.88
CA SER A 188 15.20 18.29 -1.08
C SER A 188 13.71 18.47 -1.33
N GLY A 189 13.08 19.36 -0.58
CA GLY A 189 11.62 19.52 -0.56
C GLY A 189 10.96 18.62 0.48
N VAL A 190 9.62 18.65 0.52
CA VAL A 190 8.80 17.89 1.48
C VAL A 190 8.04 16.79 0.74
N LEU A 191 8.26 15.54 1.13
CA LEU A 191 7.54 14.38 0.62
C LEU A 191 6.29 14.13 1.46
N ARG A 192 5.13 14.13 0.82
CA ARG A 192 3.86 13.74 1.46
C ARG A 192 3.64 12.25 1.31
N VAL A 193 3.41 11.55 2.41
CA VAL A 193 3.22 10.10 2.44
C VAL A 193 1.94 9.78 3.20
N ASP A 194 0.97 9.19 2.50
CA ASP A 194 -0.31 8.73 3.05
C ASP A 194 -0.45 7.22 2.86
N LEU A 195 -0.08 6.46 3.88
CA LEU A 195 -0.24 5.01 3.91
C LEU A 195 -1.48 4.62 4.74
N GLY A 196 -2.59 5.33 4.60
CA GLY A 196 -3.85 4.97 5.24
C GLY A 196 -4.41 3.63 4.74
N GLY A 197 -4.97 2.82 5.65
CA GLY A 197 -5.65 1.57 5.30
C GLY A 197 -7.00 1.80 4.61
N GLN A 198 -7.44 0.86 3.77
CA GLN A 198 -8.73 1.00 3.07
C GLN A 198 -9.91 0.71 4.03
N PRO A 199 -11.07 1.37 3.90
CA PRO A 199 -12.26 1.02 4.67
C PRO A 199 -12.77 -0.41 4.36
N GLY A 200 -13.42 -1.04 5.34
CA GLY A 200 -14.08 -2.33 5.18
C GLY A 200 -15.45 -2.25 4.49
N ALA A 201 -15.90 -3.37 3.92
CA ALA A 201 -17.22 -3.50 3.30
C ALA A 201 -18.38 -3.39 4.30
N ALA A 202 -19.51 -2.83 3.86
CA ALA A 202 -20.75 -2.86 4.63
C ALA A 202 -21.30 -4.29 4.73
N GLY A 203 -21.92 -4.61 5.87
CA GLY A 203 -22.63 -5.87 6.06
C GLY A 203 -23.86 -5.97 5.17
N ALA A 204 -24.20 -7.19 4.75
CA ALA A 204 -25.37 -7.44 3.91
C ALA A 204 -26.67 -7.21 4.68
N ALA A 205 -27.71 -6.67 4.03
CA ALA A 205 -29.02 -6.59 4.64
C ALA A 205 -29.63 -7.99 4.83
N GLY A 206 -30.32 -8.18 5.96
CA GLY A 206 -31.08 -9.39 6.24
C GLY A 206 -32.27 -9.53 5.28
N ARG A 207 -32.64 -10.77 4.97
CA ARG A 207 -33.77 -11.05 4.06
C ARG A 207 -35.11 -10.81 4.76
N PRO A 208 -36.16 -10.38 4.05
CA PRO A 208 -37.51 -10.36 4.61
C PRO A 208 -37.95 -11.74 5.10
N GLY A 209 -38.74 -11.79 6.17
CA GLY A 209 -39.37 -13.01 6.64
C GLY A 209 -40.47 -13.49 5.69
N ALA A 210 -40.76 -14.79 5.72
CA ALA A 210 -41.85 -15.36 4.91
C ALA A 210 -43.23 -14.92 5.42
N VAL A 211 -44.19 -14.75 4.51
CA VAL A 211 -45.58 -14.48 4.90
C VAL A 211 -46.18 -15.70 5.61
N GLY A 212 -46.99 -15.48 6.64
CA GLY A 212 -47.65 -16.54 7.37
C GLY A 212 -48.69 -17.29 6.54
N ALA A 213 -48.98 -18.54 6.91
CA ALA A 213 -49.98 -19.35 6.21
C ALA A 213 -51.40 -18.81 6.43
N PRO A 214 -52.30 -18.85 5.44
CA PRO A 214 -53.70 -18.52 5.64
C PRO A 214 -54.38 -19.42 6.68
N GLY A 215 -55.33 -18.87 7.42
CA GLY A 215 -56.18 -19.65 8.34
C GLY A 215 -57.16 -20.55 7.59
N ALA A 216 -57.50 -21.69 8.18
CA ALA A 216 -58.52 -22.59 7.65
C ALA A 216 -59.91 -21.96 7.70
N LYS A 217 -60.74 -22.24 6.68
CA LYS A 217 -62.15 -21.83 6.67
C LYS A 217 -62.91 -22.48 7.84
N GLY A 218 -63.83 -21.74 8.45
CA GLY A 218 -64.78 -22.27 9.42
C GLY A 218 -65.74 -23.29 8.80
N ALA A 219 -66.29 -24.17 9.63
CA ALA A 219 -67.31 -25.12 9.19
C ALA A 219 -68.63 -24.39 8.94
N ASP A 220 -69.27 -24.70 7.81
CA ASP A 220 -70.58 -24.15 7.46
C ASP A 220 -71.65 -24.63 8.45
N ALA A 221 -72.73 -23.87 8.57
CA ALA A 221 -73.86 -24.23 9.42
C ALA A 221 -74.57 -25.50 8.89
N VAL A 222 -75.24 -26.22 9.79
CA VAL A 222 -76.06 -27.40 9.46
C VAL A 222 -77.47 -27.16 9.99
N SER A 223 -78.46 -27.22 9.09
CA SER A 223 -79.88 -27.04 9.43
C SER A 223 -80.66 -28.32 9.20
N ALA A 224 -81.57 -28.61 10.12
CA ALA A 224 -82.67 -29.54 9.89
C ALA A 224 -83.89 -28.76 9.35
N SER A 225 -84.98 -29.47 9.07
CA SER A 225 -86.21 -28.88 8.50
C SER A 225 -86.93 -27.90 9.43
N ASP A 226 -86.77 -28.04 10.74
CA ASP A 226 -87.53 -27.33 11.77
C ASP A 226 -86.67 -26.60 12.80
N HIS A 227 -85.35 -26.82 12.83
CA HIS A 227 -84.43 -26.10 13.71
C HIS A 227 -82.98 -26.06 13.17
N CYS A 228 -82.18 -25.14 13.73
CA CYS A 228 -80.75 -25.09 13.49
C CYS A 228 -80.03 -26.19 14.29
N VAL A 229 -79.29 -27.08 13.60
CA VAL A 229 -78.58 -28.19 14.25
C VAL A 229 -77.21 -27.74 14.72
N LYS A 230 -76.49 -26.97 13.90
CA LYS A 230 -75.18 -26.44 14.22
C LYS A 230 -74.98 -25.08 13.55
N PRO A 231 -74.65 -24.01 14.27
CA PRO A 231 -74.31 -22.73 13.65
C PRO A 231 -72.98 -22.83 12.89
N ALA A 232 -72.76 -21.92 11.95
CA ALA A 232 -71.47 -21.76 11.29
C ALA A 232 -70.39 -21.44 12.33
N THR A 233 -69.18 -21.96 12.13
CA THR A 233 -68.05 -21.68 13.04
C THR A 233 -67.15 -20.58 12.49
N ALA A 234 -66.40 -19.94 13.39
CA ALA A 234 -65.37 -19.01 13.00
C ALA A 234 -64.31 -19.66 12.11
N GLY A 235 -63.71 -18.88 11.21
CA GLY A 235 -62.47 -19.25 10.56
C GLY A 235 -61.31 -19.33 11.55
N ALA A 236 -60.31 -20.16 11.26
CA ALA A 236 -59.11 -20.23 12.08
C ALA A 236 -58.25 -18.97 11.89
N THR A 237 -57.52 -18.58 12.93
CA THR A 237 -56.52 -17.51 12.85
C THR A 237 -55.44 -17.88 11.83
N GLY A 238 -54.94 -16.89 11.08
CA GLY A 238 -53.81 -17.07 10.19
C GLY A 238 -52.53 -17.44 10.95
N GLY A 239 -51.62 -18.12 10.28
CA GLY A 239 -50.31 -18.46 10.81
C GLY A 239 -49.44 -17.21 11.03
N PRO A 240 -48.51 -17.24 11.99
CA PRO A 240 -47.57 -16.13 12.19
C PRO A 240 -46.67 -15.95 10.96
N GLY A 241 -46.26 -14.71 10.72
CA GLY A 241 -45.20 -14.42 9.76
C GLY A 241 -43.85 -14.96 10.23
N GLY A 242 -42.98 -15.30 9.28
CA GLY A 242 -41.62 -15.75 9.56
C GLY A 242 -40.75 -14.60 10.09
N LYS A 243 -39.75 -14.93 10.93
CA LYS A 243 -38.73 -13.97 11.36
C LYS A 243 -37.96 -13.44 10.13
N GLY A 244 -37.67 -12.15 10.11
CA GLY A 244 -36.70 -11.58 9.18
C GLY A 244 -35.30 -12.16 9.41
N GLY A 245 -34.53 -12.31 8.34
CA GLY A 245 -33.13 -12.70 8.43
C GLY A 245 -32.31 -11.64 9.16
N ASP A 246 -31.31 -12.07 9.92
CA ASP A 246 -30.39 -11.15 10.57
C ASP A 246 -29.50 -10.46 9.53
N GLY A 247 -29.05 -9.24 9.83
CA GLY A 247 -28.10 -8.50 9.02
C GLY A 247 -26.70 -9.10 9.13
N GLY A 248 -25.92 -9.01 8.05
CA GLY A 248 -24.52 -9.41 8.06
C GLY A 248 -23.65 -8.41 8.83
N ASP A 249 -22.55 -8.90 9.40
CA ASP A 249 -21.54 -8.05 10.02
C ASP A 249 -20.82 -7.20 8.97
N GLY A 250 -20.41 -6.00 9.35
CA GLY A 250 -19.50 -5.18 8.55
C GLY A 250 -18.09 -5.77 8.57
N ALA A 251 -17.36 -5.66 7.47
CA ALA A 251 -16.00 -6.15 7.40
C ALA A 251 -15.01 -5.18 8.07
N SER A 252 -13.91 -5.69 8.59
CA SER A 252 -12.87 -4.85 9.21
C SER A 252 -12.22 -3.90 8.20
N GLY A 253 -11.75 -2.74 8.66
CA GLY A 253 -10.90 -1.87 7.87
C GLY A 253 -9.46 -2.38 7.81
N GLY A 254 -8.74 -2.00 6.76
CA GLY A 254 -7.34 -2.38 6.55
C GLY A 254 -6.40 -1.62 7.47
N THR A 255 -5.23 -2.18 7.73
CA THR A 255 -4.18 -1.59 8.57
C THR A 255 -3.42 -0.50 7.81
N GLY A 256 -3.08 0.58 8.51
CA GLY A 256 -2.16 1.60 8.00
C GLY A 256 -0.76 1.03 7.75
N GLY A 257 -0.03 1.63 6.81
CA GLY A 257 1.22 1.07 6.28
C GLY A 257 2.43 1.38 7.14
N GLN A 258 3.50 0.63 6.91
CA GLN A 258 4.78 0.85 7.59
C GLN A 258 5.71 1.63 6.67
N PHE A 259 6.27 2.74 7.15
CA PHE A 259 7.22 3.54 6.38
C PHE A 259 8.59 3.54 7.04
N THR A 260 9.60 2.98 6.36
CA THR A 260 10.98 3.00 6.83
C THR A 260 11.85 3.85 5.93
N VAL A 261 12.50 4.86 6.50
CA VAL A 261 13.42 5.76 5.82
C VAL A 261 14.85 5.46 6.25
N PHE A 262 15.74 5.23 5.30
CA PHE A 262 17.17 5.09 5.50
C PHE A 262 17.88 6.30 4.92
N ALA A 263 18.54 7.08 5.75
CA ALA A 263 19.25 8.28 5.32
C ALA A 263 20.54 8.49 6.11
N LYS A 264 21.48 9.26 5.54
CA LYS A 264 22.74 9.59 6.23
C LYS A 264 22.49 10.39 7.52
N ASN A 265 21.49 11.27 7.50
CA ASN A 265 21.03 12.04 8.65
C ASN A 265 19.53 11.76 8.87
N PRO A 266 19.17 10.81 9.75
CA PRO A 266 17.78 10.40 9.96
C PRO A 266 16.86 11.56 10.41
N SER A 267 17.36 12.45 11.28
CA SER A 267 16.58 13.58 11.80
C SER A 267 16.25 14.61 10.72
N GLU A 268 17.20 14.90 9.84
CA GLU A 268 16.98 15.79 8.70
C GLU A 268 16.02 15.16 7.68
N ALA A 269 16.15 13.85 7.43
CA ALA A 269 15.23 13.13 6.57
C ALA A 269 13.79 13.15 7.11
N ALA A 270 13.62 12.99 8.42
CA ALA A 270 12.31 13.10 9.08
C ALA A 270 11.68 14.48 8.88
N GLY A 271 12.46 15.56 8.96
CA GLY A 271 11.98 16.92 8.74
C GLY A 271 11.51 17.21 7.31
N ASN A 272 11.88 16.37 6.35
CA ASN A 272 11.49 16.50 4.93
C ASN A 272 10.29 15.59 4.57
N ILE A 273 9.59 15.02 5.56
CA ILE A 273 8.52 14.05 5.34
C ILE A 273 7.29 14.44 6.15
N GLU A 274 6.15 14.57 5.47
CA GLU A 274 4.82 14.63 6.09
C GLU A 274 4.18 13.25 5.98
N PHE A 275 3.94 12.59 7.12
CA PHE A 275 3.47 11.20 7.16
C PHE A 275 2.10 11.07 7.82
N ALA A 276 1.20 10.33 7.17
CA ALA A 276 -0.05 9.83 7.72
C ALA A 276 -0.21 8.35 7.38
N ALA A 277 -0.73 7.56 8.32
CA ALA A 277 -1.02 6.14 8.11
C ALA A 277 -2.14 5.68 9.05
N GLU A 278 -3.30 6.32 8.97
CA GLU A 278 -4.45 5.90 9.78
C GLU A 278 -4.93 4.50 9.35
N GLY A 279 -5.46 3.73 10.30
CA GLY A 279 -6.16 2.51 9.96
C GLY A 279 -7.47 2.80 9.23
N GLY A 280 -7.84 1.95 8.29
CA GLY A 280 -9.11 2.03 7.60
C GLY A 280 -10.29 1.85 8.58
N ARG A 281 -11.38 2.57 8.33
CA ARG A 281 -12.60 2.42 9.13
C ARG A 281 -13.25 1.05 8.88
N GLY A 282 -13.73 0.41 9.94
CA GLY A 282 -14.57 -0.78 9.81
C GLY A 282 -15.88 -0.48 9.08
N GLY A 283 -16.36 -1.45 8.29
CA GLY A 283 -17.61 -1.34 7.58
C GLY A 283 -18.81 -1.29 8.52
N PRO A 284 -19.89 -0.59 8.15
CA PRO A 284 -21.09 -0.58 8.96
C PRO A 284 -21.77 -1.95 8.97
N ALA A 285 -22.50 -2.25 10.05
CA ALA A 285 -23.36 -3.41 10.12
C ALA A 285 -24.45 -3.40 9.04
N GLY A 286 -24.81 -4.58 8.54
CA GLY A 286 -26.00 -4.75 7.73
C GLY A 286 -27.27 -4.65 8.60
N PRO A 287 -28.34 -4.01 8.11
CA PRO A 287 -29.60 -3.98 8.85
C PRO A 287 -30.24 -5.38 8.87
N GLY A 288 -30.98 -5.69 9.94
CA GLY A 288 -31.84 -6.87 9.96
C GLY A 288 -32.99 -6.75 8.96
N GLY A 289 -33.42 -7.89 8.41
CA GLY A 289 -34.53 -7.96 7.49
C GLY A 289 -35.87 -7.77 8.22
N PRO A 290 -36.88 -7.17 7.57
CA PRO A 290 -38.20 -7.04 8.19
C PRO A 290 -38.81 -8.43 8.45
N GLY A 291 -39.59 -8.54 9.53
CA GLY A 291 -40.42 -9.73 9.74
C GLY A 291 -41.45 -9.90 8.64
N GLY A 292 -41.79 -11.15 8.34
CA GLY A 292 -42.84 -11.46 7.36
C GLY A 292 -44.20 -11.08 7.91
N GLU A 293 -45.11 -10.65 7.05
CA GLU A 293 -46.49 -10.37 7.45
C GLU A 293 -47.16 -11.66 7.95
N GLY A 294 -48.08 -11.52 8.90
CA GLY A 294 -48.90 -12.66 9.33
C GLY A 294 -49.84 -13.12 8.24
N GLY A 295 -50.18 -14.41 8.24
CA GLY A 295 -51.12 -14.96 7.27
C GLY A 295 -52.52 -14.39 7.48
N PRO A 296 -53.33 -14.23 6.42
CA PRO A 296 -54.71 -13.81 6.58
C PRO A 296 -55.50 -14.85 7.39
N GLY A 297 -56.48 -14.41 8.18
CA GLY A 297 -57.39 -15.33 8.85
C GLY A 297 -58.27 -16.09 7.85
N GLY A 298 -58.72 -17.28 8.23
CA GLY A 298 -59.63 -18.06 7.41
C GLY A 298 -61.00 -17.42 7.31
N ALA A 299 -61.69 -17.60 6.18
CA ALA A 299 -63.09 -17.18 6.08
C ALA A 299 -63.95 -17.94 7.11
N GLY A 300 -65.02 -17.31 7.60
CA GLY A 300 -65.98 -18.02 8.45
C GLY A 300 -66.79 -19.06 7.68
N GLY A 301 -67.48 -19.93 8.41
CA GLY A 301 -68.46 -20.84 7.82
C GLY A 301 -69.66 -20.08 7.25
N ALA A 302 -70.25 -20.56 6.17
CA ALA A 302 -71.46 -19.99 5.58
C ALA A 302 -72.72 -20.46 6.35
N PRO A 303 -73.81 -19.66 6.38
CA PRO A 303 -75.09 -20.06 6.94
C PRO A 303 -75.76 -21.15 6.11
N ALA A 304 -76.72 -21.86 6.70
CA ALA A 304 -77.51 -22.88 6.03
C ALA A 304 -78.92 -22.98 6.64
N GLY A 305 -79.95 -23.01 5.78
CA GLY A 305 -81.34 -23.20 6.18
C GLY A 305 -81.81 -22.21 7.26
N LEU A 306 -82.29 -22.74 8.38
CA LEU A 306 -82.76 -21.96 9.54
C LEU A 306 -81.60 -21.43 10.42
N CYS A 307 -80.36 -21.87 10.20
CA CYS A 307 -79.19 -21.29 10.86
C CYS A 307 -78.80 -19.98 10.18
N MET A 308 -79.32 -18.86 10.69
CA MET A 308 -78.95 -17.53 10.23
C MET A 308 -77.59 -17.09 10.80
N GLY A 309 -76.80 -16.41 9.98
CA GLY A 309 -75.51 -15.82 10.35
C GLY A 309 -74.29 -16.58 9.82
N ASP A 310 -73.38 -15.85 9.18
CA ASP A 310 -72.04 -16.36 8.85
C ASP A 310 -71.22 -16.56 10.13
N GLY A 311 -70.35 -17.56 10.11
CA GLY A 311 -69.24 -17.61 11.05
C GLY A 311 -68.36 -16.36 10.87
N PRO A 312 -67.80 -15.80 11.95
CA PRO A 312 -66.86 -14.70 11.80
C PRO A 312 -65.58 -15.17 11.09
N ALA A 313 -64.95 -14.29 10.32
CA ALA A 313 -63.61 -14.56 9.80
C ALA A 313 -62.61 -14.73 10.96
N GLY A 314 -61.63 -15.60 10.76
CA GLY A 314 -60.48 -15.71 11.65
C GLY A 314 -59.68 -14.41 11.66
N GLN A 315 -58.93 -14.17 12.73
CA GLN A 315 -58.01 -13.04 12.79
C GLN A 315 -56.78 -13.31 11.90
N SER A 316 -56.15 -12.27 11.37
CA SER A 316 -54.82 -12.41 10.76
C SER A 316 -53.80 -12.87 11.81
N GLY A 317 -52.81 -13.64 11.37
CA GLY A 317 -51.68 -14.00 12.20
C GLY A 317 -50.84 -12.77 12.57
N PRO A 318 -50.01 -12.86 13.62
CA PRO A 318 -49.08 -11.79 13.97
C PRO A 318 -47.97 -11.68 12.92
N THR A 319 -47.45 -10.45 12.73
CA THR A 319 -46.23 -10.21 11.94
C THR A 319 -45.04 -10.87 12.64
N GLY A 320 -44.13 -11.46 11.86
CA GLY A 320 -42.89 -12.04 12.37
C GLY A 320 -41.98 -10.99 12.99
N ALA A 321 -41.06 -11.43 13.84
CA ALA A 321 -40.06 -10.52 14.41
C ALA A 321 -39.08 -10.03 13.31
N THR A 322 -38.63 -8.78 13.43
CA THR A 322 -37.55 -8.24 12.59
C THR A 322 -36.23 -8.93 12.95
N GLY A 323 -35.37 -9.16 11.96
CA GLY A 323 -34.03 -9.67 12.16
C GLY A 323 -33.16 -8.71 12.98
N GLN A 324 -32.14 -9.23 13.66
CA GLN A 324 -31.18 -8.40 14.36
C GLN A 324 -30.21 -7.76 13.35
N PRO A 325 -29.81 -6.49 13.53
CA PRO A 325 -28.69 -5.94 12.78
C PRO A 325 -27.40 -6.73 13.04
N GLY A 326 -26.49 -6.73 12.07
CA GLY A 326 -25.14 -7.26 12.27
C GLY A 326 -24.31 -6.38 13.21
N LYS A 327 -23.03 -6.74 13.38
CA LYS A 327 -22.04 -5.95 14.12
C LYS A 327 -21.24 -5.06 13.16
N PRO A 328 -20.87 -3.83 13.55
CA PRO A 328 -19.90 -3.05 12.79
C PRO A 328 -18.54 -3.77 12.75
N GLY A 329 -17.82 -3.61 11.64
CA GLY A 329 -16.45 -4.11 11.50
C GLY A 329 -15.49 -3.36 12.42
N ALA A 330 -14.37 -4.00 12.77
CA ALA A 330 -13.31 -3.35 13.52
C ALA A 330 -12.57 -2.31 12.65
N ASN A 331 -12.13 -1.21 13.24
CA ASN A 331 -11.19 -0.31 12.57
C ASN A 331 -9.81 -0.99 12.46
N GLY A 332 -9.09 -0.72 11.37
CA GLY A 332 -7.70 -1.14 11.22
C GLY A 332 -6.79 -0.42 12.20
N ALA A 333 -5.64 -1.01 12.49
CA ALA A 333 -4.62 -0.34 13.30
C ALA A 333 -3.91 0.76 12.49
N ALA A 334 -3.44 1.80 13.17
CA ALA A 334 -2.60 2.81 12.56
C ALA A 334 -1.22 2.22 12.20
N GLY A 335 -0.65 2.71 11.11
CA GLY A 335 0.71 2.47 10.67
C GLY A 335 1.72 3.30 11.46
N ALA A 336 3.00 3.10 11.14
CA ALA A 336 4.09 3.81 11.80
C ALA A 336 5.20 4.17 10.81
N MET A 337 5.88 5.27 11.10
CA MET A 337 7.09 5.69 10.41
C MET A 337 8.31 5.46 11.30
N ARG A 338 9.41 5.01 10.70
CA ARG A 338 10.72 4.86 11.33
C ARG A 338 11.80 5.47 10.45
N THR A 339 12.75 6.16 11.04
CA THR A 339 13.91 6.74 10.37
C THR A 339 15.18 6.13 10.95
N LEU A 340 15.99 5.55 10.09
CA LEU A 340 17.16 4.74 10.42
C LEU A 340 18.39 5.29 9.69
N GLY A 341 19.56 5.04 10.27
CA GLY A 341 20.83 5.35 9.61
C GLY A 341 21.11 4.41 8.44
N LEU A 342 21.88 4.86 7.43
CA LEU A 342 22.24 4.00 6.27
C LEU A 342 23.00 2.72 6.65
N GLN A 343 23.75 2.77 7.76
CA GLN A 343 24.55 1.66 8.28
C GLN A 343 23.71 0.60 9.01
N GLU A 344 22.49 0.93 9.42
CA GLU A 344 21.60 -0.01 10.09
C GLU A 344 21.05 -1.00 9.05
N ARG A 345 21.31 -2.29 9.30
CA ARG A 345 20.70 -3.36 8.51
C ARG A 345 19.22 -3.42 8.89
N GLY A 346 18.36 -3.01 7.94
CA GLY A 346 16.91 -3.18 8.02
C GLY A 346 16.43 -4.44 7.33
#